data_AF-A0A2E9WL68-F1
#
_entry.id   AF-A0A2E9WL68-F1
#
_cell.length_a   1.000
_cell.length_b   1.000
_cell.length_c   1.000
_cell.angle_alpha   90.00
_cell.angle_beta   90.00
_cell.angle_gamma   90.00
#
_symmetry.space_group_name_H-M   'P 1'
#
loop_
_entity.id
_entity.type
_entity.pdbx_description
1 polymer ?
#
loop_
_entity_poly.entity_id
_entity_poly.type
_entity_poly.pdbx_seq_one_letter_code
_entity_poly.pdbx_strand_id
1 'polypeptide(L)'
;MPQRRHRPAPVRILRRLTPIAASLAALVGGLMLFQDEGAQYDLPAYPLLRGSAEGSLLFPRGPVLFSIEAPDILFELNPVAEAQGYTIILRAHAGGAFAEGSRVTELSGDGPELALGEILPAGHYTWEAHATVNGLQQPLGERDFEVRRNEALLRELGGQEPYERVRSLHAAGYWTDARAAARHLPPSSERDLYLGSNPGR
;
A
#
# COMPACT_ATOMS: atom_id res chain seq x y z
N MET A 1 0.62 -4.72 -71.07
CA MET A 1 1.19 -6.07 -70.91
C MET A 1 2.09 -6.08 -69.68
N PRO A 2 2.17 -7.15 -68.87
CA PRO A 2 1.16 -7.73 -67.98
C PRO A 2 1.45 -7.45 -66.48
N GLN A 3 0.38 -7.53 -65.69
CA GLN A 3 0.34 -7.45 -64.22
C GLN A 3 0.90 -8.73 -63.55
N ARG A 4 1.48 -8.61 -62.35
CA ARG A 4 1.50 -9.71 -61.35
C ARG A 4 1.08 -9.21 -59.98
N ARG A 5 -0.10 -9.66 -59.55
CA ARG A 5 -0.70 -9.51 -58.23
C ARG A 5 -0.16 -10.61 -57.31
N HIS A 6 0.35 -10.25 -56.13
CA HIS A 6 0.58 -11.21 -55.04
C HIS A 6 -0.72 -11.43 -54.25
N ARG A 7 -1.23 -12.66 -54.25
CA ARG A 7 -2.31 -13.14 -53.37
C ARG A 7 -1.69 -13.80 -52.12
N PRO A 8 -2.21 -13.55 -50.91
CA PRO A 8 -1.86 -14.34 -49.73
C PRO A 8 -2.63 -15.68 -49.72
N ALA A 9 -1.95 -16.75 -49.32
CA ALA A 9 -2.54 -18.08 -49.15
C ALA A 9 -3.06 -18.27 -47.70
N PRO A 10 -4.24 -18.88 -47.51
CA PRO A 10 -4.76 -19.21 -46.20
C PRO A 10 -4.24 -20.58 -45.73
N VAL A 11 -3.76 -20.67 -44.49
CA VAL A 11 -3.51 -21.96 -43.82
C VAL A 11 -4.56 -22.13 -42.73
N ARG A 12 -5.32 -23.22 -42.83
CA ARG A 12 -6.43 -23.56 -41.95
C ARG A 12 -6.29 -25.04 -41.59
N ILE A 13 -6.71 -25.38 -40.36
CA ILE A 13 -7.03 -26.74 -39.84
C ILE A 13 -5.76 -27.50 -39.34
N LEU A 14 -5.65 -28.16 -38.17
CA LEU A 14 -6.56 -29.03 -37.41
C LEU A 14 -6.36 -28.93 -35.89
N ARG A 15 -7.49 -28.91 -35.19
CA ARG A 15 -7.68 -29.39 -33.80
C ARG A 15 -7.22 -30.85 -33.69
N ARG A 16 -6.51 -31.19 -32.62
CA ARG A 16 -6.45 -32.55 -32.09
C ARG A 16 -6.88 -32.56 -30.64
N LEU A 17 -8.02 -33.22 -30.42
CA LEU A 17 -8.53 -33.69 -29.15
C LEU A 17 -7.72 -34.92 -28.74
N THR A 18 -7.32 -35.00 -27.47
CA THR A 18 -6.84 -36.24 -26.84
C THR A 18 -7.76 -36.60 -25.66
N PRO A 19 -8.11 -37.89 -25.49
CA PRO A 19 -9.05 -38.34 -24.46
C PRO A 19 -8.36 -38.79 -23.15
N ILE A 20 -9.04 -38.50 -22.04
CA ILE A 20 -9.33 -39.32 -20.84
C ILE A 20 -8.22 -40.23 -20.28
N ALA A 21 -7.86 -39.99 -19.01
CA ALA A 21 -7.61 -41.07 -18.04
C ALA A 21 -8.10 -40.64 -16.65
N ALA A 22 -9.01 -41.43 -16.09
CA ALA A 22 -9.64 -41.29 -14.79
C ALA A 22 -8.71 -41.80 -13.67
N SER A 23 -8.86 -41.26 -12.46
CA SER A 23 -8.53 -41.97 -11.22
C SER A 23 -9.39 -41.43 -10.08
N LEU A 24 -10.43 -42.22 -9.80
CA LEU A 24 -11.36 -42.09 -8.69
C LEU A 24 -10.85 -43.07 -7.63
N ALA A 25 -10.29 -42.56 -6.53
CA ALA A 25 -9.94 -43.37 -5.37
C ALA A 25 -10.81 -42.90 -4.20
N ALA A 26 -11.96 -43.56 -4.05
CA ALA A 26 -12.75 -43.53 -2.84
C ALA A 26 -12.03 -44.35 -1.77
N LEU A 27 -11.75 -43.74 -0.62
CA LEU A 27 -11.37 -44.48 0.59
C LEU A 27 -12.42 -44.16 1.64
N VAL A 28 -13.37 -45.09 1.75
CA VAL A 28 -14.37 -45.16 2.80
C VAL A 28 -13.81 -46.09 3.89
N GLY A 29 -13.65 -45.55 5.08
CA GLY A 29 -13.41 -46.27 6.33
C GLY A 29 -13.16 -45.21 7.39
N GLY A 30 -13.84 -45.16 8.52
CA GLY A 30 -14.91 -45.93 9.12
C GLY A 30 -15.22 -45.19 10.43
N LEU A 31 -16.50 -44.96 10.66
CA LEU A 31 -17.07 -44.24 11.80
C LEU A 31 -16.61 -44.86 13.14
N MET A 32 -16.19 -44.04 14.12
CA MET A 32 -16.41 -44.27 15.56
C MET A 32 -16.37 -42.94 16.31
N LEU A 33 -17.37 -42.79 17.18
CA LEU A 33 -17.72 -41.64 18.00
C LEU A 33 -16.67 -41.36 19.07
N PHE A 34 -16.24 -40.10 19.21
CA PHE A 34 -15.97 -39.50 20.51
C PHE A 34 -16.55 -38.09 20.50
N GLN A 35 -17.63 -37.93 21.25
CA GLN A 35 -18.00 -36.65 21.84
C GLN A 35 -16.89 -36.31 22.83
N ASP A 36 -16.19 -35.21 22.59
CA ASP A 36 -15.40 -34.55 23.62
C ASP A 36 -15.77 -33.05 23.60
N GLU A 37 -16.33 -32.60 24.72
CA GLU A 37 -16.61 -31.21 25.01
C GLU A 37 -15.30 -30.48 25.30
N GLY A 38 -15.13 -29.27 24.77
CA GLY A 38 -14.16 -28.32 25.33
C GLY A 38 -12.74 -28.41 24.78
N ALA A 39 -12.55 -27.94 23.56
CA ALA A 39 -11.36 -27.16 23.22
C ALA A 39 -11.74 -26.17 22.13
N GLN A 40 -12.11 -24.96 22.54
CA GLN A 40 -12.06 -23.81 21.66
C GLN A 40 -10.58 -23.63 21.33
N TYR A 41 -10.13 -24.23 20.24
CA TYR A 41 -8.79 -24.02 19.70
C TYR A 41 -8.71 -22.56 19.27
N ASP A 42 -8.28 -21.72 20.21
CA ASP A 42 -7.85 -20.37 19.94
C ASP A 42 -6.58 -20.50 19.10
N LEU A 43 -6.77 -20.46 17.78
CA LEU A 43 -5.66 -20.39 16.84
C LEU A 43 -4.84 -19.15 17.23
N PRO A 44 -3.51 -19.24 17.43
CA PRO A 44 -2.72 -18.04 17.67
C PRO A 44 -2.97 -17.05 16.54
N ALA A 45 -3.23 -15.79 16.88
CA ALA A 45 -3.61 -14.70 15.96
C ALA A 45 -2.52 -14.31 14.94
N TYR A 46 -1.53 -15.18 14.70
CA TYR A 46 -0.43 -14.96 13.80
C TYR A 46 -0.52 -15.97 12.63
N PRO A 47 -1.22 -15.63 11.54
CA PRO A 47 -1.03 -16.34 10.29
C PRO A 47 0.36 -15.96 9.76
N LEU A 48 1.40 -16.72 10.11
CA LEU A 48 2.76 -16.55 9.59
C LEU A 48 2.88 -16.79 8.06
N LEU A 49 1.76 -17.00 7.36
CA LEU A 49 1.71 -17.41 5.95
C LEU A 49 0.53 -16.79 5.18
N ARG A 50 0.20 -15.52 5.43
CA ARG A 50 -0.52 -14.69 4.45
C ARG A 50 0.21 -13.37 4.32
N GLY A 51 0.55 -13.03 3.08
CA GLY A 51 1.44 -11.93 2.75
C GLY A 51 1.04 -10.63 3.43
N SER A 52 2.08 -9.87 3.79
CA SER A 52 2.06 -8.41 3.92
C SER A 52 0.95 -7.87 4.81
N ALA A 53 1.33 -7.31 5.96
CA ALA A 53 0.47 -6.49 6.80
C ALA A 53 0.10 -5.14 6.14
N GLU A 54 -0.30 -5.19 4.86
CA GLU A 54 -0.79 -4.09 4.02
C GLU A 54 -1.97 -3.34 4.66
N GLY A 55 -2.60 -3.93 5.67
CA GLY A 55 -3.66 -3.31 6.43
C GLY A 55 -3.21 -2.24 7.42
N SER A 56 -2.02 -2.33 8.02
CA SER A 56 -1.67 -1.48 9.19
C SER A 56 -1.09 -0.13 8.81
N LEU A 57 -0.39 -0.06 7.68
CA LEU A 57 0.18 1.18 7.16
C LEU A 57 -0.88 1.87 6.29
N LEU A 58 -1.04 3.19 6.41
CA LEU A 58 -2.02 3.97 5.63
C LEU A 58 -1.33 4.90 4.64
N PHE A 59 -0.53 5.85 5.13
CA PHE A 59 0.18 6.86 4.35
C PHE A 59 1.58 7.09 4.93
N PRO A 60 2.58 7.54 4.15
CA PRO A 60 2.53 7.83 2.72
C PRO A 60 2.43 6.57 1.86
N ARG A 61 1.91 6.74 0.64
CA ARG A 61 1.87 5.69 -0.38
C ARG A 61 1.80 6.28 -1.79
N GLY A 62 2.29 5.52 -2.76
CA GLY A 62 2.28 5.93 -4.16
C GLY A 62 3.11 7.20 -4.37
N PRO A 63 2.73 8.06 -5.34
CA PRO A 63 3.46 9.29 -5.58
C PRO A 63 3.14 10.37 -4.54
N VAL A 64 4.19 11.03 -4.06
CA VAL A 64 4.18 12.19 -3.17
C VAL A 64 4.83 13.36 -3.90
N LEU A 65 4.20 14.54 -3.86
CA LEU A 65 4.79 15.72 -4.46
C LEU A 65 5.98 16.21 -3.65
N PHE A 66 7.11 16.38 -4.32
CA PHE A 66 8.22 17.13 -3.74
C PHE A 66 7.82 18.59 -3.51
N SER A 67 7.90 19.06 -2.26
CA SER A 67 7.68 20.46 -1.90
C SER A 67 8.73 20.93 -0.88
N ILE A 68 9.37 22.06 -1.15
CA ILE A 68 10.30 22.71 -0.22
C ILE A 68 9.52 23.53 0.83
N GLU A 69 8.32 23.98 0.48
CA GLU A 69 7.50 24.88 1.30
C GLU A 69 6.58 24.11 2.26
N ALA A 70 6.29 22.84 1.97
CA ALA A 70 5.42 21.98 2.77
C ALA A 70 6.06 20.59 2.95
N PRO A 71 7.09 20.47 3.80
CA PRO A 71 7.84 19.22 4.00
C PRO A 71 7.13 18.18 4.88
N ASP A 72 5.92 18.47 5.37
CA ASP A 72 5.23 17.66 6.37
C ASP A 72 4.61 16.39 5.77
N ILE A 73 5.48 15.44 5.41
CA ILE A 73 5.07 14.05 5.21
C ILE A 73 4.68 13.51 6.58
N LEU A 74 3.39 13.23 6.73
CA LEU A 74 2.84 12.55 7.90
C LEU A 74 2.71 11.06 7.60
N PHE A 75 3.37 10.25 8.41
CA PHE A 75 3.18 8.81 8.41
C PHE A 75 1.95 8.47 9.24
N GLU A 76 1.04 7.70 8.67
CA GLU A 76 -0.25 7.35 9.26
C GLU A 76 -0.38 5.83 9.34
N LEU A 77 -0.70 5.34 10.55
CA LEU A 77 -0.88 3.94 10.88
C LEU A 77 -2.32 3.70 11.39
N ASN A 78 -2.82 2.48 11.24
CA ASN A 78 -3.97 2.06 12.04
C ASN A 78 -3.53 1.92 13.51
N PRO A 79 -4.28 2.48 14.47
CA PRO A 79 -3.97 2.32 15.88
C PRO A 79 -3.96 0.84 16.28
N VAL A 80 -2.94 0.44 17.03
CA VAL A 80 -2.84 -0.89 17.62
C VAL A 80 -3.29 -0.81 19.08
N ALA A 81 -4.21 -1.69 19.48
CA ALA A 81 -4.67 -1.76 20.86
C ALA A 81 -3.48 -2.00 21.81
N GLU A 82 -3.46 -1.30 22.95
CA GLU A 82 -2.40 -1.41 23.97
C GLU A 82 -0.98 -1.01 23.50
N ALA A 83 -0.85 -0.41 22.32
CA ALA A 83 0.43 0.14 21.89
C ALA A 83 0.88 1.28 22.81
N GLN A 84 2.11 1.13 23.30
CA GLN A 84 2.80 2.09 24.15
C GLN A 84 3.57 3.13 23.32
N GLY A 85 3.84 2.83 22.06
CA GLY A 85 4.50 3.72 21.11
C GLY A 85 4.67 3.06 19.75
N TYR A 86 5.12 3.86 18.79
CA TYR A 86 5.31 3.49 17.40
C TYR A 86 6.69 3.95 16.94
N THR A 87 7.31 3.15 16.07
CA THR A 87 8.60 3.45 15.44
C THR A 87 8.48 3.28 13.94
N ILE A 88 9.06 4.20 13.18
CA ILE A 88 9.16 4.14 11.73
C ILE A 88 10.61 4.19 11.31
N ILE A 89 11.03 3.27 10.45
CA ILE A 89 12.35 3.25 9.84
C ILE A 89 12.18 3.60 8.36
N LEU A 90 12.73 4.73 7.93
CA LEU A 90 12.68 5.18 6.54
C LEU A 90 13.97 4.82 5.80
N ARG A 91 13.85 4.21 4.63
CA ARG A 91 14.97 3.81 3.76
C ARG A 91 14.81 4.43 2.37
N ALA A 92 15.91 4.92 1.81
CA ALA A 92 15.99 5.43 0.44
C ALA A 92 16.59 4.39 -0.49
N HIS A 93 16.01 4.21 -1.67
CA HIS A 93 16.50 3.30 -2.69
C HIS A 93 17.36 4.03 -3.71
N ALA A 94 18.55 3.50 -3.98
CA ALA A 94 19.46 4.01 -5.01
C ALA A 94 19.06 3.61 -6.45
N GLY A 95 17.82 3.14 -6.67
CA GLY A 95 17.30 2.76 -7.98
C GLY A 95 17.68 1.36 -8.48
N GLY A 96 18.32 0.52 -7.65
CA GLY A 96 18.61 -0.88 -7.96
C GLY A 96 17.61 -1.84 -7.31
N ALA A 97 17.07 -2.80 -8.06
CA ALA A 97 16.04 -3.74 -7.60
C ALA A 97 16.45 -4.68 -6.44
N PHE A 98 17.73 -4.66 -6.05
CA PHE A 98 18.31 -5.50 -5.00
C PHE A 98 19.09 -4.72 -3.95
N ALA A 99 19.05 -3.38 -3.99
CA ALA A 99 19.69 -2.57 -2.95
C ALA A 99 18.77 -2.58 -1.72
N GLU A 100 19.30 -2.94 -0.55
CA GLU A 100 18.57 -2.96 0.74
C GLU A 100 18.12 -1.56 1.22
N GLY A 101 18.32 -0.54 0.39
CA GLY A 101 18.15 0.87 0.70
C GLY A 101 19.14 1.37 1.76
N SER A 102 19.40 2.67 1.78
CA SER A 102 20.12 3.30 2.90
C SER A 102 19.10 3.87 3.88
N ARG A 103 19.24 3.57 5.17
CA ARG A 103 18.41 4.19 6.22
C ARG A 103 18.61 5.71 6.19
N VAL A 104 17.51 6.43 5.98
CA VAL A 104 17.45 7.90 5.95
C VAL A 104 17.29 8.41 7.38
N THR A 105 16.27 7.92 8.08
CA THR A 105 15.93 8.37 9.44
C THR A 105 15.13 7.30 10.17
N GLU A 106 14.94 7.50 11.48
CA GLU A 106 14.00 6.76 12.32
C GLU A 106 13.18 7.74 13.14
N LEU A 107 11.86 7.55 13.13
CA LEU A 107 10.90 8.34 13.88
C LEU A 107 10.34 7.47 15.00
N SER A 108 10.09 8.07 16.17
CA SER A 108 9.40 7.41 17.27
C SER A 108 8.42 8.37 17.93
N GLY A 109 7.29 7.85 18.39
CA GLY A 109 6.27 8.63 19.07
C GLY A 109 5.20 7.77 19.75
N ASP A 110 4.39 8.39 20.59
CA ASP A 110 3.38 7.68 21.39
C ASP A 110 2.06 7.45 20.63
N GLY A 111 1.92 8.02 19.44
CA GLY A 111 0.71 7.95 18.61
C GLY A 111 0.96 7.34 17.22
N PRO A 112 -0.13 6.95 16.52
CA PRO A 112 -0.05 6.30 15.20
C PRO A 112 0.21 7.28 14.04
N GLU A 113 0.37 8.57 14.34
CA GLU A 113 0.71 9.61 13.37
C GLU A 113 2.10 10.19 13.72
N LEU A 114 3.08 10.04 12.81
CA LEU A 114 4.45 10.51 13.01
C LEU A 114 4.83 11.47 11.88
N ALA A 115 5.20 12.69 12.21
CA ALA A 115 5.64 13.69 11.23
C ALA A 115 7.14 13.53 10.92
N LEU A 116 7.50 13.58 9.64
CA LEU A 116 8.90 13.51 9.21
C LEU A 116 9.71 14.74 9.66
N GLY A 117 9.14 15.94 9.54
CA GLY A 117 9.76 17.19 9.96
C GLY A 117 10.96 17.67 9.13
N GLU A 118 11.30 16.97 8.04
CA GLU A 118 12.41 17.32 7.14
C GLU A 118 12.00 17.18 5.67
N ILE A 119 12.71 17.93 4.80
CA ILE A 119 12.50 17.85 3.35
C ILE A 119 13.08 16.52 2.85
N LEU A 120 12.21 15.68 2.29
CA LEU A 120 12.64 14.45 1.63
C LEU A 120 12.98 14.74 0.15
N PRO A 121 14.22 14.44 -0.31
CA PRO A 121 14.56 14.59 -1.73
C PRO A 121 13.67 13.76 -2.65
N ALA A 122 13.69 14.06 -3.95
CA ALA A 122 13.04 13.20 -4.92
C ALA A 122 13.74 11.83 -4.98
N GLY A 123 12.96 10.75 -4.98
CA GLY A 123 13.48 9.38 -4.92
C GLY A 123 12.42 8.36 -4.54
N HIS A 124 12.83 7.09 -4.49
CA HIS A 124 12.01 5.99 -4.04
C HIS A 124 12.36 5.63 -2.60
N TYR A 125 11.33 5.37 -1.79
CA TYR A 125 11.46 5.14 -0.37
C TYR A 125 10.61 3.95 0.07
N THR A 126 11.13 3.20 1.02
CA THR A 126 10.35 2.24 1.82
C THR A 126 10.34 2.71 3.25
N TRP A 127 9.18 2.65 3.89
CA TRP A 127 9.07 2.84 5.33
C TRP A 127 8.55 1.57 5.99
N GLU A 128 9.24 1.15 7.03
CA GLU A 128 8.89 0.02 7.89
C GLU A 128 8.34 0.57 9.20
N ALA A 129 7.29 -0.05 9.74
CA ALA A 129 6.66 0.40 10.98
C ALA A 129 6.59 -0.71 12.02
N HIS A 130 6.77 -0.33 13.28
CA HIS A 130 6.65 -1.19 14.45
C HIS A 130 5.76 -0.52 15.51
N ALA A 131 5.03 -1.32 16.28
CA ALA A 131 4.39 -0.89 17.53
C ALA A 131 5.11 -1.53 18.71
N THR A 132 5.20 -0.81 19.82
CA THR A 132 5.66 -1.38 21.10
C THR A 132 4.44 -1.80 21.91
N VAL A 133 4.26 -3.09 22.16
CA VAL A 133 3.15 -3.65 22.95
C VAL A 133 3.74 -4.47 24.08
N ASN A 134 3.40 -4.15 25.33
CA ASN A 134 3.93 -4.82 26.52
C ASN A 134 5.48 -4.88 26.55
N GLY A 135 6.13 -3.79 26.12
CA GLY A 135 7.59 -3.68 26.05
C GLY A 135 8.25 -4.46 24.90
N LEU A 136 7.48 -5.11 24.01
CA LEU A 136 7.98 -5.84 22.86
C LEU A 136 7.67 -5.10 21.55
N GLN A 137 8.64 -5.09 20.63
CA GLN A 137 8.41 -4.56 19.29
C GLN A 137 7.67 -5.58 18.42
N GLN A 138 6.52 -5.17 17.92
CA GLN A 138 5.69 -5.90 16.97
C GLN A 138 5.80 -5.24 15.59
N PRO A 139 6.25 -5.95 14.53
CA PRO A 139 6.26 -5.41 13.18
C PRO A 139 4.83 -5.19 12.68
N LEU A 140 4.59 -4.03 12.08
CA LEU A 140 3.31 -3.64 11.48
C LEU A 140 3.32 -3.78 9.96
N GLY A 141 4.49 -3.87 9.34
CA GLY A 141 4.67 -4.02 7.90
C GLY A 141 5.58 -2.95 7.31
N GLU A 142 5.72 -3.00 5.99
CA GLU A 142 6.48 -2.04 5.21
C GLU A 142 5.65 -1.54 4.03
N ARG A 143 5.98 -0.34 3.53
CA ARG A 143 5.32 0.22 2.35
C ARG A 143 6.22 1.15 1.57
N ASP A 144 6.03 1.13 0.26
CA ASP A 144 6.74 1.97 -0.69
C ASP A 144 5.98 3.25 -1.05
N PHE A 145 6.75 4.31 -1.31
CA PHE A 145 6.28 5.53 -1.94
C PHE A 145 7.40 6.18 -2.76
N GLU A 146 7.01 7.10 -3.63
CA GLU A 146 7.93 7.84 -4.50
C GLU A 146 7.74 9.34 -4.27
N VAL A 147 8.80 10.04 -3.88
CA VAL A 147 8.81 11.50 -3.92
C VAL A 147 9.23 11.93 -5.31
N ARG A 148 8.35 12.65 -6.01
CA ARG A 148 8.62 13.10 -7.39
C ARG A 148 8.28 14.57 -7.58
N ARG A 149 9.03 15.21 -8.48
CA ARG A 149 8.74 16.56 -8.95
C ARG A 149 7.72 16.50 -10.08
N ASN A 150 6.70 17.35 -10.01
CA ASN A 150 5.74 17.51 -11.10
C ASN A 150 5.36 18.99 -11.25
N GLU A 151 6.19 19.72 -12.01
CA GLU A 151 6.04 21.16 -12.25
C GLU A 151 4.76 21.51 -13.00
N ALA A 152 4.21 20.59 -13.80
CA ALA A 152 2.93 20.80 -14.47
C ALA A 152 1.79 20.81 -13.46
N LEU A 153 1.74 19.80 -12.59
CA LEU A 153 0.72 19.72 -11.55
C LEU A 153 0.88 20.85 -10.53
N LEU A 154 2.10 21.17 -10.09
CA LEU A 154 2.31 22.30 -9.16
C LEU A 154 1.80 23.63 -9.72
N ARG A 155 2.02 23.90 -11.01
CA ARG A 155 1.47 25.09 -11.67
C ARG A 155 -0.06 25.05 -11.75
N GLU A 156 -0.65 23.90 -12.01
CA GLU A 156 -2.11 23.72 -12.05
C GLU A 156 -2.76 23.94 -10.67
N LEU A 157 -2.12 23.48 -9.60
CA LEU A 157 -2.59 23.66 -8.23
C LEU A 157 -2.40 25.10 -7.70
N GLY A 158 -1.56 25.89 -8.38
CA GLY A 158 -1.31 27.29 -8.09
C GLY A 158 -2.57 28.13 -8.34
N GLY A 159 -3.12 28.69 -7.27
CA GLY A 159 -4.34 29.52 -7.33
C GLY A 159 -5.65 28.75 -7.27
N GLN A 160 -5.63 27.42 -7.10
CA GLN A 160 -6.85 26.67 -6.82
C GLN A 160 -7.37 26.94 -5.41
N GLU A 161 -8.70 26.96 -5.27
CA GLU A 161 -9.36 26.97 -3.97
C GLU A 161 -9.00 25.71 -3.18
N PRO A 162 -8.92 25.76 -1.83
CA PRO A 162 -8.45 24.64 -1.02
C PRO A 162 -9.17 23.29 -1.28
N TYR A 163 -10.49 23.32 -1.46
CA TYR A 163 -11.27 22.11 -1.77
C TYR A 163 -11.01 21.57 -3.18
N GLU A 164 -10.79 22.45 -4.16
CA GLU A 164 -10.43 22.05 -5.52
C GLU A 164 -9.06 21.39 -5.55
N ARG A 165 -8.09 21.95 -4.81
CA ARG A 165 -6.76 21.36 -4.64
C ARG A 165 -6.82 19.92 -4.14
N VAL A 166 -7.63 19.63 -3.11
CA VAL A 166 -7.80 18.25 -2.60
C VAL A 166 -8.34 17.33 -3.70
N ARG A 167 -9.38 17.77 -4.44
CA ARG A 167 -9.98 16.98 -5.53
C ARG A 167 -8.99 16.72 -6.66
N SER A 168 -8.25 17.75 -7.10
CA SER A 168 -7.25 17.65 -8.16
C SER A 168 -6.12 16.68 -7.80
N LEU A 169 -5.57 16.79 -6.57
CA LEU A 169 -4.54 15.87 -6.07
C LEU A 169 -5.06 14.43 -5.99
N HIS A 170 -6.27 14.24 -5.48
CA HIS A 170 -6.88 12.92 -5.38
C HIS A 170 -7.10 12.28 -6.75
N ALA A 171 -7.67 13.02 -7.70
CA ALA A 171 -7.90 12.56 -9.07
C ALA A 171 -6.60 12.22 -9.80
N ALA A 172 -5.52 12.95 -9.50
CA ALA A 172 -4.18 12.69 -10.03
C ALA A 172 -3.43 11.54 -9.32
N GLY A 173 -4.03 10.90 -8.31
CA GLY A 173 -3.44 9.79 -7.57
C GLY A 173 -2.42 10.18 -6.48
N TYR A 174 -2.28 11.47 -6.18
CA TYR A 174 -1.42 12.00 -5.11
C TYR A 174 -2.17 11.99 -3.78
N TRP A 175 -2.53 10.80 -3.31
CA TRP A 175 -3.42 10.64 -2.15
C TRP A 175 -2.82 11.15 -0.84
N THR A 176 -1.50 10.97 -0.66
CA THR A 176 -0.76 11.49 0.50
C THR A 176 -0.89 13.02 0.56
N ASP A 177 -0.59 13.69 -0.55
CA ASP A 177 -0.69 15.15 -0.64
C ASP A 177 -2.14 15.65 -0.53
N ALA A 178 -3.09 14.91 -1.13
CA ALA A 178 -4.51 15.25 -1.04
C ALA A 178 -5.01 15.20 0.42
N ARG A 179 -4.54 14.23 1.21
CA ARG A 179 -4.85 14.15 2.65
C ARG A 179 -4.19 15.26 3.45
N ALA A 180 -2.91 15.55 3.18
CA ALA A 180 -2.23 16.68 3.80
C ALA A 180 -2.98 18.00 3.53
N ALA A 181 -3.38 18.24 2.28
CA ALA A 181 -4.19 19.40 1.90
C ALA A 181 -5.57 19.42 2.61
N ALA A 182 -6.21 18.26 2.76
CA ALA A 182 -7.50 18.15 3.44
C ALA A 182 -7.41 18.50 4.94
N ARG A 183 -6.29 18.21 5.62
CA ARG A 183 -6.08 18.58 7.03
C ARG A 183 -6.05 20.09 7.26
N HIS A 184 -5.65 20.88 6.26
CA HIS A 184 -5.66 22.34 6.32
C HIS A 184 -7.03 22.96 6.02
N LEU A 185 -8.04 22.17 5.65
CA LEU A 185 -9.39 22.67 5.46
C LEU A 185 -10.08 22.94 6.81
N PRO A 186 -10.97 23.95 6.89
CA PRO A 186 -11.81 24.16 8.07
C PRO A 186 -12.60 22.89 8.44
N PRO A 187 -12.90 22.67 9.74
CA PRO A 187 -13.73 21.56 10.18
C PRO A 187 -15.08 21.46 9.47
N SER A 188 -15.34 20.29 8.89
CA SER A 188 -16.59 19.97 8.19
C SER A 188 -16.78 18.46 8.13
N SER A 189 -18.04 18.02 8.01
CA SER A 189 -18.38 16.60 7.87
C SER A 189 -17.75 15.96 6.63
N GLU A 190 -17.67 16.71 5.52
CA GLU A 190 -17.05 16.25 4.27
C GLU A 190 -15.56 16.03 4.43
N ARG A 191 -14.85 16.98 5.08
CA ARG A 191 -13.43 16.84 5.39
C ARG A 191 -13.18 15.63 6.28
N ASP A 192 -13.96 15.50 7.34
CA ASP A 192 -13.77 14.43 8.32
C ASP A 192 -14.07 13.05 7.71
N LEU A 193 -15.09 12.95 6.86
CA LEU A 193 -15.38 11.74 6.08
C LEU A 193 -14.24 11.41 5.11
N TYR A 194 -13.69 12.41 4.43
CA TYR A 194 -12.55 12.23 3.54
C TYR A 194 -11.31 11.73 4.30
N LEU A 195 -10.97 12.34 5.44
CA LEU A 195 -9.85 11.94 6.29
C LEU A 195 -10.07 10.57 6.95
N GLY A 196 -11.31 10.18 7.22
CA GLY A 196 -11.65 8.83 7.69
C GLY A 196 -11.61 7.75 6.60
N SER A 197 -11.50 8.14 5.32
CA SER A 197 -11.48 7.21 4.20
C SER A 197 -10.06 6.79 3.79
N ASN A 198 -9.92 5.55 3.31
CA ASN A 198 -8.66 5.00 2.78
C ASN A 198 -8.82 4.68 1.28
N PRO A 199 -8.73 5.68 0.38
CA PRO A 199 -8.97 5.49 -1.05
C PRO A 199 -7.96 4.53 -1.70
N GLY A 200 -8.35 3.70 -2.69
CA GLY A 200 -7.39 2.82 -3.38
C GLY A 200 -6.85 1.67 -2.51
N ARG A 201 -7.68 1.13 -1.63
CA ARG A 201 -7.45 -0.12 -0.87
C ARG A 201 -8.18 -1.27 -1.53
#